data_AF-A0A453J3Y0-F1
#
_entry.id   AF-A0A453J3Y0-F1
#
_cell.length_a   1.000
_cell.length_b   1.000
_cell.length_c   1.000
_cell.angle_alpha   90.00
_cell.angle_beta   90.00
_cell.angle_gamma   90.00
#
_symmetry.space_group_name_H-M   'P 1'
#
loop_
_entity.id
_entity.type
_entity.pdbx_description
1 polymer ?
#
loop_
_entity_poly.entity_id
_entity_poly.type
_entity_poly.pdbx_seq_one_letter_code
_entity_poly.pdbx_strand_id
1 'polypeptide(L)'
;MMSVVSLVYASSPRGSGFIVYASPEAFLAMTCEHVVRGYRELQIFFPGETKAYKARVLRHDPTIDLALISFLPDGDCLQRRVPLRFADLNAPLNCGAVRMIGYHQVPQGRLLSPGVFDGNLTVQE
;
A
#
# COMPACT_ATOMS: atom_id res chain seq x y z
N MET A 1 -6.77 -3.27 11.31
CA MET A 1 -7.20 -2.90 9.95
C MET A 1 -6.04 -3.18 9.00
N MET A 2 -6.14 -4.15 8.08
CA MET A 2 -5.02 -4.56 7.22
C MET A 2 -5.18 -3.94 5.83
N SER A 3 -4.89 -2.65 5.72
CA SER A 3 -5.05 -1.89 4.49
C SER A 3 -3.72 -1.53 3.83
N VAL A 4 -2.63 -1.59 4.59
CA VAL A 4 -1.27 -1.28 4.13
C VAL A 4 -0.57 -2.58 3.77
N VAL A 5 0.01 -2.64 2.57
CA VAL A 5 0.64 -3.83 1.98
C VAL A 5 2.11 -3.61 1.69
N SER A 6 2.87 -4.71 1.68
CA SER A 6 4.25 -4.71 1.20
C SER A 6 4.30 -5.12 -0.26
N LEU A 7 5.17 -4.45 -1.02
CA LEU A 7 5.40 -4.68 -2.43
C LEU A 7 6.78 -5.32 -2.62
N VAL A 8 6.81 -6.47 -3.29
CA VAL A 8 7.99 -7.32 -3.44
C VAL A 8 8.19 -7.68 -4.90
N TYR A 9 9.43 -7.62 -5.38
CA TYR A 9 9.81 -8.08 -6.72
C TYR A 9 11.05 -8.96 -6.62
N ALA A 10 11.01 -10.15 -7.23
CA ALA A 10 12.09 -11.14 -7.21
C ALA A 10 12.65 -11.38 -5.79
N SER A 11 11.74 -11.57 -4.82
CA SER A 11 12.07 -11.75 -3.39
C SER A 11 12.73 -10.55 -2.69
N SER A 12 12.81 -9.40 -3.37
CA SER A 12 13.35 -8.15 -2.81
C SER A 12 12.19 -7.19 -2.47
N PRO A 13 12.05 -6.75 -1.20
CA PRO A 13 11.08 -5.72 -0.84
C PRO A 13 11.41 -4.39 -1.54
N ARG A 14 10.42 -3.81 -2.20
CA ARG A 14 10.54 -2.57 -2.97
C ARG A 14 9.92 -1.36 -2.30
N GLY A 15 8.85 -1.57 -1.52
CA GLY A 15 8.17 -0.48 -0.85
C GLY A 15 6.83 -0.91 -0.26
N SER A 16 6.00 0.08 0.01
CA SER A 16 4.67 -0.10 0.60
C SER A 16 3.59 0.46 -0.31
N GLY A 17 2.37 -0.07 -0.17
CA GLY A 17 1.18 0.50 -0.77
C GLY A 17 0.00 0.39 0.17
N PHE A 18 -1.16 0.88 -0.24
CA PHE A 18 -2.39 0.70 0.52
C PHE A 18 -3.60 0.44 -0.37
N ILE A 19 -4.54 -0.35 0.14
CA ILE A 19 -5.78 -0.73 -0.56
C ILE A 19 -6.70 0.48 -0.62
N VAL A 20 -7.15 0.81 -1.82
CA VAL A 20 -8.09 1.91 -2.12
C VAL A 20 -9.43 1.40 -2.62
N TYR A 21 -9.50 0.13 -3.04
CA TYR A 21 -10.72 -0.53 -3.45
C TYR A 21 -10.62 -2.04 -3.21
N ALA A 22 -11.74 -2.64 -2.79
CA ALA A 22 -11.86 -4.08 -2.55
C ALA A 22 -13.24 -4.57 -2.98
N SER A 23 -13.27 -5.59 -3.82
CA SER A 23 -14.46 -6.31 -4.30
C SER A 23 -14.09 -7.76 -4.58
N PRO A 24 -15.05 -8.71 -4.66
CA PRO A 24 -14.76 -10.09 -5.04
C PRO A 24 -14.00 -10.25 -6.35
N GLU A 25 -14.17 -9.31 -7.27
CA GLU A 25 -13.61 -9.36 -8.63
C GLU A 25 -12.24 -8.70 -8.73
N ALA A 26 -11.93 -7.71 -7.87
CA ALA A 26 -10.68 -6.98 -7.94
C ALA A 26 -10.37 -6.20 -6.65
N PHE A 27 -9.08 -6.17 -6.30
CA PHE A 27 -8.51 -5.24 -5.34
C PHE A 27 -7.63 -4.22 -6.08
N LEU A 28 -7.70 -2.96 -5.64
CA LEU A 28 -6.80 -1.91 -6.11
C LEU A 28 -5.97 -1.38 -4.94
N ALA A 29 -4.68 -1.19 -5.21
CA ALA A 29 -3.75 -0.58 -4.28
C ALA A 29 -3.04 0.61 -4.93
N MET A 30 -2.77 1.64 -4.13
CA MET A 30 -1.93 2.76 -4.52
C MET A 30 -0.55 2.66 -3.87
N THR A 31 0.48 3.13 -4.58
CA THR A 31 1.87 3.24 -4.13
C THR A 31 2.58 4.35 -4.90
N CYS A 32 3.88 4.51 -4.66
CA CYS A 32 4.73 5.43 -5.41
C CYS A 32 5.17 4.86 -6.77
N GLU A 33 5.35 5.71 -7.77
CA GLU A 33 5.81 5.29 -9.10
C GLU A 33 7.21 4.69 -9.03
N HIS A 34 8.11 5.28 -8.26
CA HIS A 34 9.49 4.79 -8.14
C HIS A 34 9.57 3.36 -7.56
N VAL A 35 8.55 2.92 -6.81
CA VAL A 35 8.47 1.55 -6.26
C VAL A 35 8.19 0.52 -7.36
N VAL A 36 7.41 0.91 -8.38
CA VAL A 36 6.97 0.01 -9.47
C VAL A 36 7.70 0.26 -10.80
N ARG A 37 8.53 1.30 -10.88
CA ARG A 37 9.22 1.71 -12.10
C ARG A 37 9.96 0.54 -12.76
N GLY A 38 9.64 0.28 -14.02
CA GLY A 38 10.25 -0.79 -14.82
C GLY A 38 9.64 -2.19 -14.62
N TYR A 39 8.61 -2.33 -13.78
CA TYR A 39 7.94 -3.60 -13.52
C TYR A 39 6.51 -3.59 -14.06
N ARG A 40 6.13 -4.67 -14.78
CA ARG A 40 4.73 -4.89 -15.19
C ARG A 40 3.91 -5.62 -14.12
N GLU A 41 4.60 -6.43 -13.31
CA GLU A 41 4.01 -7.28 -12.28
C GLU A 41 4.90 -7.32 -11.05
N LEU A 42 4.27 -7.49 -9.89
CA LEU A 42 4.94 -7.63 -8.59
C LEU A 42 4.11 -8.52 -7.66
N GLN A 43 4.65 -8.80 -6.48
CA GLN A 43 3.97 -9.54 -5.43
C GLN A 43 3.52 -8.59 -4.31
N ILE A 44 2.29 -8.79 -3.85
CA ILE A 44 1.71 -8.10 -2.70
C ILE A 44 1.68 -9.06 -1.52
N PHE A 45 2.12 -8.58 -0.37
CA PHE A 45 2.01 -9.29 0.91
C PHE A 45 1.23 -8.44 1.91
N PHE A 46 0.34 -9.10 2.64
CA PHE A 46 -0.29 -8.52 3.81
C PHE A 46 0.55 -8.77 5.06
N PRO A 47 0.48 -7.87 6.05
CA PRO A 47 1.27 -7.99 7.28
C PRO A 47 0.94 -9.28 8.03
N GLY A 48 1.99 -9.96 8.50
CA GLY A 48 1.85 -11.21 9.26
C GLY A 48 1.45 -12.42 8.41
N GLU A 49 1.36 -12.27 7.09
CA GLU A 49 0.96 -13.33 6.18
C GLU A 49 2.10 -13.77 5.27
N THR A 50 2.13 -15.06 4.96
CA THR A 50 3.10 -15.67 4.05
C THR A 50 2.59 -15.74 2.62
N LYS A 51 1.30 -15.50 2.41
CA LYS A 51 0.68 -15.57 1.10
C LYS A 51 1.05 -14.35 0.26
N ALA A 52 1.53 -14.62 -0.95
CA ALA A 52 1.81 -13.63 -1.97
C ALA A 52 0.65 -13.52 -2.96
N TYR A 53 0.22 -12.31 -3.27
CA TYR A 53 -0.75 -12.03 -4.33
C TYR A 53 -0.01 -11.53 -5.56
N LYS A 54 -0.25 -12.16 -6.71
CA LYS A 54 0.28 -11.66 -7.98
C LYS A 54 -0.49 -10.40 -8.38
N ALA A 55 0.23 -9.31 -8.60
CA ALA A 55 -0.35 -8.01 -8.86
C ALA A 55 0.21 -7.41 -10.15
N ARG A 56 -0.63 -6.65 -10.87
CA ARG A 56 -0.30 -6.00 -12.13
C ARG A 56 -0.29 -4.49 -11.94
N VAL A 57 0.70 -3.82 -12.50
CA VAL A 57 0.72 -2.36 -12.57
C VAL A 57 -0.27 -1.93 -13.65
N LEU A 58 -1.32 -1.20 -13.26
CA LEU A 58 -2.36 -0.73 -14.19
C LEU A 58 -1.97 0.58 -14.85
N ARG A 59 -1.49 1.53 -14.04
CA ARG A 59 -1.09 2.87 -14.45
C ARG A 59 -0.07 3.40 -13.45
N HIS A 60 0.84 4.23 -13.94
CA HIS A 60 1.76 4.97 -13.10
C HIS A 60 2.07 6.32 -13.74
N ASP A 61 2.42 7.29 -12.92
CA ASP A 61 2.75 8.65 -13.33
C ASP A 61 4.03 9.10 -12.62
N PRO A 62 5.14 9.27 -13.36
CA PRO A 62 6.42 9.66 -12.78
C PRO A 62 6.46 11.14 -12.34
N THR A 63 5.50 11.98 -12.77
CA THR A 63 5.50 13.41 -12.44
C THR A 63 5.01 13.68 -11.03
N ILE A 64 4.03 12.89 -10.56
CA ILE A 64 3.45 12.97 -9.22
C ILE A 64 3.88 11.80 -8.32
N ASP A 65 4.75 10.93 -8.83
CA ASP A 65 5.26 9.72 -8.18
C ASP A 65 4.13 8.82 -7.63
N LEU A 66 3.10 8.54 -8.43
CA LEU A 66 1.98 7.67 -8.05
C LEU A 66 1.78 6.52 -9.03
N ALA A 67 1.38 5.37 -8.49
CA ALA A 67 1.00 4.19 -9.25
C ALA A 67 -0.23 3.49 -8.69
N LEU A 68 -1.00 2.89 -9.60
CA LEU A 68 -2.16 2.07 -9.32
C LEU A 68 -1.87 0.62 -9.72
N ILE A 69 -2.12 -0.29 -8.78
CA ILE A 69 -1.87 -1.72 -8.92
C ILE A 69 -3.20 -2.47 -8.74
N SER A 70 -3.42 -3.53 -9.51
CA SER A 70 -4.54 -4.45 -9.29
C SER A 70 -4.09 -5.87 -8.99
N PHE A 71 -4.90 -6.58 -8.22
CA PHE A 71 -4.74 -8.01 -7.97
C PHE A 71 -6.10 -8.64 -7.67
N LEU A 72 -6.19 -9.95 -7.90
CA LEU A 72 -7.39 -10.71 -7.56
C LEU A 72 -7.33 -11.09 -6.08
N PRO A 73 -8.40 -10.83 -5.31
CA PRO A 73 -8.50 -11.36 -3.97
C PRO A 73 -8.83 -12.85 -4.00
N ASP A 74 -8.62 -13.49 -2.85
CA ASP A 74 -9.22 -14.78 -2.52
C ASP A 74 -10.28 -14.62 -1.43
N GLY A 75 -10.97 -15.70 -1.09
CA GLY A 75 -12.04 -15.70 -0.08
C GLY A 75 -11.61 -15.14 1.29
N ASP A 76 -10.36 -15.39 1.71
CA ASP A 76 -9.84 -14.91 2.99
C ASP A 76 -9.52 -13.40 2.96
N CYS A 77 -9.07 -12.88 1.82
CA CYS A 77 -8.77 -11.46 1.64
C CYS A 77 -10.03 -10.58 1.71
N LEU A 78 -11.16 -11.03 1.19
CA LEU A 78 -12.36 -10.18 1.14
C LEU A 78 -12.90 -9.81 2.53
N GLN A 79 -12.74 -10.70 3.50
CA GLN A 79 -13.32 -10.52 4.84
C GLN A 79 -12.45 -9.67 5.77
N ARG A 80 -11.16 -9.50 5.47
CA ARG A 80 -10.17 -8.92 6.40
C ARG A 80 -9.59 -7.58 5.97
N ARG A 81 -9.84 -7.17 4.73
CA ARG A 81 -9.19 -5.99 4.12
C ARG A 81 -10.20 -4.87 3.96
N VAL A 82 -9.89 -3.73 4.55
CA VAL A 82 -10.74 -2.54 4.48
C VAL A 82 -10.01 -1.50 3.66
N PRO A 83 -10.54 -1.05 2.51
CA PRO A 83 -9.95 0.06 1.79
C PRO A 83 -9.80 1.31 2.66
N LEU A 84 -8.67 2.00 2.54
CA LEU A 84 -8.52 3.33 3.14
C LEU A 84 -9.39 4.31 2.38
N ARG A 85 -10.15 5.10 3.13
CA ARG A 85 -10.93 6.20 2.56
C ARG A 85 -10.01 7.42 2.43
N PHE A 86 -10.11 8.09 1.29
CA PHE A 86 -9.49 9.40 1.14
C PHE A 86 -10.22 10.43 1.99
N ALA A 87 -9.47 11.39 2.50
CA ALA A 87 -10.06 12.58 3.09
C ALA A 87 -10.84 13.34 2.01
N ASP A 88 -11.90 14.02 2.43
CA ASP A 88 -12.60 14.96 1.55
C ASP A 88 -11.69 16.16 1.29
N LEU A 89 -11.43 16.44 0.02
CA LEU A 89 -10.59 17.57 -0.42
C LEU A 89 -11.18 18.93 -0.04
N ASN A 90 -12.50 18.99 0.19
CA ASN A 90 -13.21 20.21 0.58
C ASN A 90 -13.35 20.36 2.09
N ALA A 91 -13.04 19.32 2.86
CA ALA A 91 -13.01 19.43 4.31
C ALA A 91 -11.79 20.27 4.73
N PRO A 92 -11.90 21.08 5.80
CA PRO A 92 -10.75 21.75 6.37
C PRO A 92 -9.63 20.74 6.65
N LEU A 93 -8.39 21.10 6.34
CA LEU A 93 -7.24 20.25 6.64
C LEU A 93 -7.19 20.06 8.16
N ASN A 94 -7.50 18.84 8.62
CA ASN A 94 -7.37 18.49 10.03
C ASN A 94 -5.88 18.41 10.37
N CYS A 95 -5.32 19.54 10.74
CA CYS A 95 -3.98 19.62 11.30
C CYS A 95 -3.96 18.85 12.62
N GLY A 96 -2.90 18.09 12.85
CA GLY A 96 -2.83 17.24 14.04
C GLY A 96 -2.09 15.93 13.81
N ALA A 97 -2.22 15.08 14.83
CA ALA A 97 -1.50 13.82 14.92
C ALA A 97 -1.82 12.92 13.72
N VAL A 98 -0.77 12.50 13.01
CA VAL A 98 -0.86 11.52 11.93
C VAL A 98 -0.06 10.29 12.27
N ARG A 99 -0.41 9.17 11.63
CA ARG A 99 0.37 7.94 11.66
C ARG A 99 0.85 7.60 10.28
N MET A 100 2.16 7.56 10.10
CA MET A 100 2.78 6.97 8.93
C MET A 100 2.92 5.47 9.16
N ILE A 101 2.31 4.69 8.29
CA ILE A 101 2.33 3.23 8.34
C ILE A 101 3.00 2.73 7.07
N GLY A 102 4.09 1.97 7.20
CA GLY A 102 4.82 1.45 6.05
C GLY A 102 5.77 0.32 6.42
N TYR A 103 6.08 -0.53 5.46
CA TYR A 103 7.04 -1.61 5.60
C TYR A 103 8.44 -1.14 5.24
N HIS A 104 9.35 -1.32 6.19
CA HIS A 104 10.78 -1.14 6.01
C HIS A 104 11.45 -2.51 5.96
N GLN A 105 12.58 -2.60 5.26
CA GLN A 105 13.38 -3.83 5.27
C GLN A 105 13.92 -4.07 6.69
N VAL A 106 13.63 -5.24 7.25
CA VAL A 106 14.38 -5.82 8.38
C VAL A 106 15.32 -6.90 7.82
N PRO A 107 16.55 -7.05 8.34
CA PRO A 107 17.60 -7.91 7.74
C PRO A 107 17.29 -9.41 7.61
N GLN A 108 16.11 -9.90 7.97
CA GLN A 108 15.76 -11.32 7.88
C GLN A 108 14.30 -11.52 7.49
N GLY A 109 14.04 -11.68 6.18
CA GLY A 109 13.09 -12.63 5.59
C GLY A 109 11.61 -12.67 6.05
N ARG A 110 11.19 -11.82 6.98
CA ARG A 110 9.82 -11.73 7.47
C ARG A 110 9.40 -10.27 7.53
N LEU A 111 8.32 -9.97 6.81
CA LEU A 111 7.51 -8.78 7.03
C LEU A 111 6.78 -8.94 8.36
N LEU A 112 7.49 -8.69 9.47
CA LEU A 112 6.97 -8.99 10.81
C LEU A 112 5.88 -8.02 11.25
N SER A 113 5.95 -6.74 10.85
CA SER A 113 4.93 -5.72 11.12
C SER A 113 5.20 -4.46 10.29
N PRO A 114 4.19 -3.65 9.94
CA PRO A 114 4.45 -2.31 9.43
C PRO A 114 5.14 -1.47 10.51
N GLY A 115 6.13 -0.69 10.14
CA GLY A 115 6.59 0.42 10.96
C GLY A 115 5.47 1.43 11.09
N VAL A 116 5.22 1.87 12.32
CA VAL A 116 4.26 2.92 12.63
C VAL A 116 5.05 4.06 13.25
N PHE A 117 4.99 5.23 12.61
CA PHE A 117 5.64 6.44 13.09
C PHE A 117 4.55 7.48 13.32
N ASP A 118 4.49 8.01 14.53
CA ASP A 118 3.64 9.15 14.82
C ASP A 118 4.30 10.42 14.25
N GLY A 119 3.47 11.32 13.73
CA GLY A 119 3.88 12.60 13.18
C GLY A 119 2.81 13.65 13.39
N ASN A 120 3.04 14.84 12.85
CA ASN A 120 2.07 15.94 12.93
C ASN A 120 1.97 16.63 11.57
N LEU A 121 0.76 16.73 11.02
CA LEU A 121 0.50 17.57 9.85
C LEU A 121 0.38 19.02 10.32
N THR A 122 1.22 19.89 9.77
CA THR A 122 1.18 21.33 10.00
C THR A 122 0.87 22.03 8.68
N VAL A 123 0.07 23.10 8.72
CA VAL A 123 -0.04 24.01 7.56
C VAL A 123 1.27 24.81 7.51
N GLN A 124 1.96 24.80 6.38
CA GLN A 124 2.96 25.83 6.12
C GLN A 124 2.22 27.10 5.72
N GLU A 125 2.38 28.16 6.52
CA GLU A 125 1.97 29.52 6.17
C GLU A 125 2.81 30.09 5.02
#